data_AF-A0A2C9D7X4-F1
#
_entry.id   AF-A0A2C9D7X4-F1
#
_cell.length_a   1.000
_cell.length_b   1.000
_cell.length_c   1.000
_cell.angle_alpha   90.00
_cell.angle_beta   90.00
_cell.angle_gamma   90.00
#
_symmetry.space_group_name_H-M   'P 1'
#
loop_
_entity.id
_entity.type
_entity.pdbx_description
1 polymer ?
#
loop_
_entity_poly.entity_id
_entity_poly.type
_entity_poly.pdbx_seq_one_letter_code
_entity_poly.pdbx_strand_id
1 'polypeptide(L)' 'MGDVVNLRMARKRKVRADKEAAAAENRVIHGRTKEEKTRLAAERRIDETRLDGHRLSSSGQTGDDGETSS' A
#
# COMPACT_ATOMS: atom_id res chain seq x y z
N MET A 1 17.04 5.71 -55.09
CA MET A 1 17.36 6.01 -53.68
C MET A 1 16.46 5.13 -52.82
N GLY A 2 17.00 4.11 -52.15
CA GLY A 2 16.22 3.18 -51.36
C GLY A 2 16.78 3.11 -49.94
N ASP A 3 16.00 3.55 -48.96
CA ASP A 3 16.43 3.50 -47.56
C ASP A 3 16.44 2.05 -47.08
N VAL A 4 17.63 1.57 -46.73
CA VAL A 4 17.82 0.23 -46.15
C VAL A 4 17.39 0.30 -44.68
N VAL A 5 16.13 -0.01 -44.41
CA VAL A 5 15.62 -0.07 -43.03
C VAL A 5 16.17 -1.31 -42.33
N ASN A 6 16.92 -1.10 -41.25
CA ASN A 6 17.46 -2.19 -40.45
C ASN A 6 16.35 -2.84 -39.58
N LEU A 7 15.76 -3.90 -40.11
CA LEU A 7 14.70 -4.68 -39.45
C LEU A 7 15.11 -5.31 -38.11
N ARG A 8 16.41 -5.55 -37.88
CA ARG A 8 16.90 -6.05 -36.58
C ARG A 8 16.73 -4.99 -35.49
N MET A 9 17.08 -3.75 -35.78
CA MET A 9 16.91 -2.64 -34.83
C MET A 9 15.44 -2.31 -34.61
N ALA A 10 14.61 -2.35 -35.66
CA ALA A 10 13.17 -2.16 -35.55
C ALA A 10 12.54 -3.22 -34.62
N ARG A 11 12.85 -4.50 -34.80
CA ARG A 11 12.38 -5.58 -33.91
C ARG A 11 12.84 -5.39 -32.47
N LYS A 12 14.11 -5.01 -32.26
CA LYS A 12 14.67 -4.79 -30.91
C LYS A 12 13.99 -3.61 -30.21
N ARG A 13 13.62 -2.55 -30.94
CA ARG A 13 12.85 -1.42 -30.39
C ARG A 13 11.45 -1.85 -29.98
N LYS A 14 10.74 -2.61 -30.83
CA LYS A 14 9.41 -3.14 -30.51
C LYS A 14 9.42 -3.98 -29.23
N VAL A 15 10.35 -4.94 -29.12
CA VAL A 15 10.49 -5.78 -27.92
C VAL A 15 10.76 -4.97 -26.65
N ARG A 16 11.50 -3.87 -26.74
CA ARG A 16 11.73 -2.99 -25.58
C ARG A 16 10.48 -2.22 -25.19
N ALA A 17 9.77 -1.66 -26.17
CA ALA A 17 8.50 -0.96 -25.94
C ALA A 17 7.46 -1.89 -25.30
N ASP A 18 7.32 -3.13 -25.78
CA ASP A 18 6.40 -4.12 -25.22
C ASP A 18 6.75 -4.44 -23.74
N LYS A 19 8.05 -4.56 -23.42
CA LYS A 19 8.50 -4.78 -22.04
C LYS A 19 8.24 -3.58 -21.13
N GLU A 20 8.44 -2.37 -21.63
CA GLU A 20 8.17 -1.14 -20.88
C GLU A 20 6.67 -0.97 -20.59
N ALA A 21 5.82 -1.29 -21.57
CA ALA A 21 4.36 -1.30 -21.40
C ALA A 21 3.92 -2.31 -20.34
N ALA A 22 4.41 -3.56 -20.42
CA ALA A 22 4.13 -4.58 -19.41
C ALA A 22 4.65 -4.16 -18.02
N ALA A 23 5.82 -3.52 -17.94
CA ALA A 23 6.36 -3.01 -16.68
C ALA A 23 5.54 -1.84 -16.13
N ALA A 24 4.94 -1.01 -16.98
CA ALA A 24 4.05 0.07 -16.56
C ALA A 24 2.71 -0.49 -16.05
N GLU A 25 2.13 -1.46 -16.76
CA GLU A 25 0.92 -2.17 -16.34
C GLU A 25 1.13 -2.89 -15.00
N ASN A 26 2.25 -3.61 -14.86
CA ASN A 26 2.64 -4.23 -13.60
C ASN A 26 2.90 -3.19 -12.50
N ARG A 27 3.40 -1.99 -12.82
CA ARG A 27 3.51 -0.87 -11.86
C ARG A 27 2.17 -0.28 -11.48
N VAL A 28 1.12 -0.42 -12.28
CA VAL A 28 -0.23 0.01 -11.89
C VAL A 28 -0.90 -1.06 -11.03
N ILE A 29 -0.84 -2.32 -11.48
CA ILE A 29 -1.43 -3.48 -10.81
C ILE A 29 -0.71 -3.77 -9.48
N HIS A 30 0.62 -3.67 -9.49
CA HIS A 30 1.50 -3.94 -8.36
C HIS A 30 2.21 -2.66 -7.87
N GLY A 31 1.66 -1.48 -8.15
CA GLY A 31 2.22 -0.18 -7.73
C GLY A 31 2.37 0.04 -6.24
N ARG A 32 1.91 -0.92 -5.44
CA ARG A 32 2.48 -1.19 -4.13
C ARG A 32 3.32 -2.45 -4.25
N THR A 33 4.63 -2.25 -4.22
CA THR A 33 5.59 -3.34 -4.06
C THR A 33 5.23 -4.15 -2.80
N LYS A 34 5.64 -5.42 -2.74
CA LYS A 34 5.38 -6.26 -1.55
C LYS A 34 5.87 -5.57 -0.27
N GLU A 35 6.99 -4.85 -0.35
CA GLU A 35 7.58 -4.10 0.75
C GLU A 35 6.73 -2.90 1.18
N GLU A 36 6.13 -2.16 0.25
CA GLU A 36 5.19 -1.08 0.58
C GLU A 36 3.90 -1.62 1.17
N LYS A 37 3.42 -2.78 0.71
CA LYS A 37 2.25 -3.46 1.30
C LYS A 37 2.53 -3.91 2.73
N THR A 38 3.70 -4.52 3.00
CA THR A 38 4.05 -4.98 4.36
C THR A 38 4.28 -3.79 5.29
N ARG A 39 4.92 -2.73 4.82
CA ARG A 39 5.10 -1.49 5.58
C ARG A 39 3.75 -0.85 5.95
N LEU A 40 2.87 -0.66 4.98
CA LEU A 40 1.52 -0.12 5.23
C LEU A 40 0.66 -1.02 6.12
N ALA A 41 0.87 -2.34 6.09
CA ALA A 41 0.19 -3.26 6.99
C ALA A 41 0.73 -3.17 8.42
N ALA A 42 2.04 -3.01 8.59
CA ALA A 42 2.67 -2.80 9.88
C ALA A 42 2.25 -1.45 10.49
N GLU A 43 2.25 -0.38 9.70
CA GLU A 43 1.78 0.95 10.10
C GLU A 43 0.31 0.88 10.56
N ARG A 44 -0.57 0.24 9.77
CA ARG A 44 -1.97 0.04 10.16
C ARG A 44 -2.16 -0.74 11.46
N ARG A 45 -1.39 -1.81 11.70
CA ARG A 45 -1.48 -2.57 12.96
C ARG A 45 -1.08 -1.75 14.17
N ILE A 46 -0.04 -0.92 14.03
CA ILE A 46 0.40 -0.04 15.12
C ILE A 46 -0.69 1.01 15.39
N ASP A 47 -1.28 1.57 14.35
CA ASP A 47 -2.36 2.56 14.50
C ASP A 47 -3.62 1.94 15.08
N GLU A 48 -4.02 0.73 14.66
CA GLU A 48 -5.11 -0.05 15.29
C GLU A 48 -4.84 -0.29 16.77
N THR A 49 -3.63 -0.74 17.13
CA THR A 49 -3.24 -0.98 18.53
C THR A 49 -3.29 0.31 19.35
N ARG A 50 -2.85 1.45 18.79
CA ARG A 50 -2.94 2.76 19.44
C ARG A 50 -4.39 3.17 19.66
N LEU A 51 -5.24 3.03 18.63
CA LEU A 51 -6.66 3.36 18.72
C LEU A 51 -7.39 2.48 19.75
N ASP A 52 -7.08 1.18 19.81
CA ASP A 52 -7.65 0.26 20.78
C ASP A 52 -7.20 0.56 22.22
N GLY A 53 -5.93 0.97 22.41
CA GLY A 53 -5.43 1.47 23.69
C GLY A 53 -6.15 2.73 24.18
N HIS A 54 -6.61 3.58 23.26
CA HIS A 54 -7.45 4.74 23.58
C HIS A 54 -8.93 4.41 23.74
N ARG A 55 -9.39 3.27 23.22
CA ARG A 55 -10.79 2.82 23.35
C ARG A 55 -11.10 2.18 24.70
N LEU A 56 -10.08 1.67 25.40
CA LEU A 56 -10.26 1.02 26.70
C LEU A 56 -10.33 2.02 27.88
N SER A 57 -9.92 3.28 27.69
CA SER A 57 -9.94 4.29 28.76
C SER A 57 -11.20 5.15 28.82
N SER A 58 -12.13 5.06 27.84
CA SER A 58 -13.37 5.85 27.85
C SER A 58 -14.59 5.13 28.44
N SER A 59 -14.43 3.94 29.04
CA SER A 59 -15.54 3.25 29.71
C SER A 59 -15.19 2.65 31.08
N GLY A 60 -14.08 3.10 31.70
CA GLY A 60 -13.57 2.47 32.92
C GLY A 60 -13.40 3.38 34.14
N GLN A 61 -13.70 4.68 34.07
CA GLN A 61 -13.44 5.58 35.19
C GLN A 61 -14.35 6.82 35.21
N THR A 62 -15.55 6.64 35.77
CA THR A 62 -16.17 7.65 36.63
C THR A 62 -16.50 6.93 37.94
N GLY A 63 -15.60 7.07 38.91
CA GLY A 63 -15.91 6.78 40.31
C GLY A 63 -16.66 7.95 40.95
N ASP A 64 -16.82 7.86 42.28
CA ASP A 64 -17.49 8.79 43.21
C ASP A 64 -18.93 8.34 43.53
N ASP A 65 -19.19 7.55 44.58
CA ASP A 65 -19.11 7.78 46.04
C ASP A 65 -20.46 8.23 46.64
N GLY A 66 -20.92 7.49 47.66
CA GLY A 66 -21.80 8.02 48.70
C GLY A 66 -23.31 7.75 48.61
N GLU A 67 -23.82 7.21 49.73
CA GLU A 67 -25.08 7.62 50.39
C GLU A 67 -26.36 6.76 50.28
N THR A 68 -26.58 6.04 51.39
CA THR A 68 -27.82 5.93 52.19
C THR A 68 -28.91 4.91 51.83
N SER A 69 -29.11 4.01 52.81
CA SER A 69 -30.38 3.55 53.40
C SER A 69 -31.55 3.18 52.49
N SER A 70 -31.98 1.91 52.50
CA SER A 70 -32.94 1.37 53.48
C SER A 70 -33.23 -0.11 53.24
#